data_AF-B7GC85-F1
#
_entry.id   AF-B7GC85-F1
#
_cell.length_a   1.000
_cell.length_b   1.000
_cell.length_c   1.000
_cell.angle_alpha   90.00
_cell.angle_beta   90.00
_cell.angle_gamma   90.00
#
_symmetry.space_group_name_H-M   'P 1'
#
loop_
_entity.id
_entity.type
_entity.pdbx_description
1 polymer ?
#
loop_
_entity_poly.entity_id
_entity_poly.type
_entity_poly.pdbx_seq_one_letter_code
_entity_poly.pdbx_strand_id
1 'polypeptide(L)' 'KRVSRESSEQAIQLAKFLNEKGAVIYTAYWCPHCARQKELFGRQAWSLIANVECAPKGYNSRPAVCLANQVDGYPTWVI' A
#
# COMPACT_ATOMS: atom_id res chain seq x y z
N LYS A 1 9.39 5.13 -3.56
CA LYS A 1 10.53 5.14 -2.60
C LYS A 1 10.66 3.75 -1.98
N ARG A 2 11.89 3.24 -1.81
CA ARG A 2 12.16 1.94 -1.16
C ARG A 2 11.95 2.10 0.36
N VAL A 3 11.31 1.11 0.98
CA VAL A 3 11.13 1.06 2.44
C VAL A 3 12.48 0.77 3.10
N SER A 4 12.84 1.57 4.09
CA SER A 4 14.14 1.51 4.78
C SER A 4 14.07 0.70 6.07
N ARG A 5 12.98 0.82 6.83
CA ARG A 5 12.81 0.15 8.13
C ARG A 5 12.53 -1.34 7.99
N GLU A 6 13.08 -2.11 8.92
CA GLU A 6 12.65 -3.50 9.14
C GLU A 6 11.28 -3.51 9.83
N SER A 7 10.51 -4.57 9.57
CA SER A 7 9.17 -4.73 10.15
C SER A 7 9.28 -5.27 11.57
N SER A 8 8.40 -4.80 12.46
CA SER A 8 8.17 -5.50 13.73
C SER A 8 7.31 -6.74 13.53
N GLU A 9 7.28 -7.62 14.53
CA GLU A 9 6.40 -8.79 14.52
C GLU A 9 4.93 -8.39 14.40
N GLN A 10 4.51 -7.33 15.09
CA GLN A 10 3.13 -6.81 15.04
C GLN A 10 2.78 -6.31 13.63
N ALA A 11 3.72 -5.64 12.95
CA ALA A 11 3.51 -5.17 11.58
C ALA A 11 3.32 -6.35 10.62
N ILE A 12 4.10 -7.42 10.77
CA ILE A 12 3.98 -8.64 9.96
C ILE A 12 2.63 -9.33 10.21
N GLN A 13 2.23 -9.48 11.48
CA GLN A 13 0.95 -10.08 11.85
C GLN A 13 -0.23 -9.28 11.28
N LEU A 14 -0.19 -7.95 11.40
CA LEU A 14 -1.21 -7.07 10.84
C LEU A 14 -1.27 -7.18 9.32
N ALA A 15 -0.14 -7.20 8.62
CA ALA A 15 -0.11 -7.33 7.17
C ALA A 15 -0.71 -8.65 6.68
N LYS A 16 -0.45 -9.77 7.39
CA LYS A 16 -1.10 -11.05 7.11
C LYS A 16 -2.61 -10.99 7.31
N PHE A 17 -3.04 -10.46 8.45
CA PHE A 17 -4.47 -10.31 8.76
C PHE A 17 -5.21 -9.46 7.71
N LEU A 18 -4.63 -8.32 7.32
CA LEU A 18 -5.20 -7.47 6.27
C LEU A 18 -5.32 -8.21 4.94
N ASN A 19 -4.30 -8.97 4.55
CA ASN A 19 -4.32 -9.75 3.31
C ASN A 19 -5.37 -10.87 3.36
N GLU A 20 -5.50 -11.58 4.50
CA GLU A 20 -6.54 -12.59 4.72
C GLU A 20 -7.97 -12.02 4.65
N LYS A 21 -8.14 -10.75 5.05
CA LYS A 21 -9.42 -10.03 4.91
C LYS A 21 -9.67 -9.47 3.52
N GLY A 22 -8.72 -9.60 2.60
CA GLY A 22 -8.82 -9.03 1.25
C GLY A 22 -8.67 -7.51 1.23
N ALA A 23 -8.05 -6.93 2.26
CA ALA A 23 -7.83 -5.49 2.33
C ALA A 23 -6.86 -5.04 1.24
N VAL A 24 -7.18 -3.94 0.56
CA VAL A 24 -6.38 -3.35 -0.50
C VAL A 24 -6.06 -1.90 -0.15
N ILE A 25 -4.79 -1.52 -0.35
CA ILE A 25 -4.36 -0.12 -0.28
C ILE A 25 -4.08 0.43 -1.69
N TYR A 26 -4.62 1.61 -1.96
CA TYR A 26 -4.40 2.37 -3.18
C TYR A 26 -3.39 3.47 -2.90
N THR A 27 -2.27 3.45 -3.62
CA THR A 27 -1.16 4.39 -3.41
C THR A 27 -0.66 5.01 -4.71
N ALA A 28 0.08 6.11 -4.59
CA ALA A 28 0.86 6.69 -5.67
C ALA A 28 2.37 6.66 -5.34
N TYR A 29 3.23 6.34 -6.31
CA TYR A 29 4.67 6.19 -6.04
C TYR A 29 5.34 7.46 -5.52
N TRP A 30 4.83 8.63 -5.90
CA TRP A 30 5.33 9.96 -5.52
C TRP A 30 4.70 10.49 -4.22
N CYS A 31 3.66 9.83 -3.70
CA CYS A 31 2.88 10.32 -2.57
C CYS A 31 3.66 10.17 -1.24
N PRO A 32 3.91 11.28 -0.52
CA PRO A 32 4.71 11.24 0.72
C PRO A 32 4.00 10.54 1.88
N HIS A 33 2.67 10.67 1.98
CA HIS A 33 1.87 9.96 2.99
C HIS A 33 1.89 8.46 2.75
N CYS A 34 1.85 8.05 1.49
CA CYS A 34 1.99 6.66 1.08
C CYS A 34 3.37 6.13 1.49
N ALA A 35 4.44 6.88 1.21
CA ALA A 35 5.78 6.50 1.67
C ALA A 35 5.85 6.32 3.20
N ARG A 36 5.22 7.21 3.97
CA ARG A 36 5.15 7.08 5.44
C ARG A 36 4.39 5.82 5.85
N GLN A 37 3.26 5.51 5.21
CA GLN A 37 2.50 4.29 5.49
C GLN A 37 3.34 3.03 5.26
N LYS A 38 4.10 2.99 4.16
CA LYS A 38 5.01 1.87 3.85
C LYS A 38 6.09 1.70 4.94
N GLU A 39 6.64 2.81 5.45
CA GLU A 39 7.64 2.80 6.52
C GLU A 39 7.09 2.37 7.89
N LEU A 40 5.79 2.58 8.15
CA LEU A 40 5.15 2.09 9.38
C LEU A 40 5.05 0.56 9.40
N PHE A 41 4.84 -0.05 8.24
CA PHE A 41 4.85 -1.52 8.11
C PHE A 41 6.27 -2.08 8.08
N GLY A 42 7.21 -1.41 7.41
CA GLY A 42 8.55 -1.94 7.19
C GLY A 42 8.62 -2.93 6.03
N ARG A 43 9.83 -3.36 5.67
CA ARG A 43 10.12 -4.10 4.43
C ARG A 43 9.33 -5.40 4.27
N GLN A 44 9.42 -6.29 5.25
CA GLN A 44 8.78 -7.61 5.25
C GLN A 44 7.26 -7.49 5.24
N ALA A 45 6.68 -6.74 6.17
CA ALA A 45 5.24 -6.60 6.28
C ALA A 45 4.65 -5.94 5.03
N TRP A 46 5.30 -4.89 4.51
CA TRP A 46 4.84 -4.22 3.29
C TRP A 46 4.83 -5.15 2.07
N SER A 47 5.76 -6.11 1.97
CA SER A 47 5.75 -7.09 0.88
C SER A 47 4.55 -8.05 0.89
N LEU A 48 3.84 -8.15 2.01
CA LEU A 48 2.64 -8.97 2.15
C LEU A 48 1.35 -8.21 1.84
N ILE A 49 1.42 -6.87 1.71
CA ILE A 49 0.23 -6.03 1.54
C ILE A 49 -0.18 -5.97 0.06
N ALA A 50 -1.47 -6.20 -0.19
CA ALA A 50 -2.08 -5.97 -1.49
C ALA A 50 -2.15 -4.45 -1.78
N ASN A 51 -1.17 -3.96 -2.54
CA ASN A 51 -1.05 -2.55 -2.92
C ASN A 51 -1.31 -2.35 -4.41
N VAL A 52 -2.21 -1.44 -4.75
CA VAL A 52 -2.47 -0.97 -6.11
C VAL A 52 -1.78 0.38 -6.33
N GLU A 53 -0.96 0.48 -7.38
CA GLU A 53 -0.32 1.72 -7.80
C GLU A 53 -1.26 2.50 -8.74
N CYS A 54 -1.68 3.69 -8.33
CA CYS A 54 -2.68 4.50 -9.03
C CYS A 54 -2.08 5.58 -9.93
N ALA A 55 -0.79 5.95 -9.78
CA ALA A 55 -0.19 6.95 -10.64
C ALA A 55 0.15 6.35 -12.01
N PRO A 56 -0.29 6.93 -13.14
CA PRO A 56 -0.09 6.34 -14.48
C PRO A 56 1.38 6.04 -14.83
N LYS A 57 2.31 6.87 -14.36
CA LYS A 57 3.77 6.70 -14.58
C LYS A 57 4.43 5.75 -13.57
N GLY A 58 3.67 5.17 -12.65
CA GLY A 58 4.14 4.20 -11.68
C GLY A 58 4.39 2.83 -12.31
N TYR A 59 5.22 2.02 -11.65
CA TYR A 59 5.48 0.64 -12.06
C TYR A 59 4.23 -0.23 -11.85
N ASN A 60 3.86 -1.02 -12.88
CA ASN A 60 2.64 -1.84 -12.89
C ASN A 60 1.39 -1.07 -12.44
N SER A 61 1.31 0.21 -12.83
CA SER A 61 0.20 1.09 -12.44
C SER A 61 -1.13 0.61 -13.00
N ARG A 62 -2.20 0.82 -12.24
CA ARG A 62 -3.59 0.45 -12.56
C ARG A 62 -4.54 1.63 -12.27
N PRO A 63 -4.34 2.81 -12.88
CA PRO A 63 -5.15 4.00 -12.62
C PRO A 63 -6.66 3.77 -12.83
N ALA A 64 -7.03 2.98 -13.85
CA ALA A 64 -8.43 2.63 -14.12
C ALA A 64 -9.09 1.88 -12.95
N VAL A 65 -8.34 1.00 -12.26
CA VAL A 65 -8.85 0.29 -11.07
C VAL A 65 -9.10 1.26 -9.92
N CYS A 66 -8.22 2.25 -9.73
CA CYS A 66 -8.38 3.26 -8.69
C CYS A 66 -9.60 4.17 -8.94
N LEU A 67 -9.80 4.58 -10.20
CA LEU A 67 -11.00 5.34 -10.61
C LEU A 67 -12.29 4.53 -10.40
N ALA A 68 -12.30 3.25 -10.79
CA ALA A 68 -13.46 2.38 -10.61
C ALA A 68 -13.81 2.15 -9.12
N ASN A 69 -12.82 2.21 -8.24
CA ASN A 69 -13.01 2.12 -6.78
C ASN A 69 -13.15 3.50 -6.10
N GLN A 70 -13.41 4.56 -6.87
CA GLN A 70 -13.67 5.91 -6.36
C GLN A 70 -12.58 6.46 -5.43
N VAL A 71 -11.31 6.13 -5.71
CA VAL A 71 -10.17 6.64 -4.95
C VAL A 71 -9.94 8.11 -5.31
N ASP A 72 -10.18 9.01 -4.36
CA ASP A 72 -10.06 10.46 -4.49
C ASP A 72 -8.78 11.03 -3.83
N GLY A 73 -8.14 10.27 -2.95
CA GLY A 73 -6.91 10.61 -2.25
C GLY A 73 -5.96 9.42 -2.09
N TYR A 74 -4.73 9.70 -1.65
CA TYR A 74 -3.73 8.67 -1.37
C TYR A 74 -3.01 8.91 -0.03
N PRO A 75 -2.73 7.85 0.75
CA PRO A 75 -3.20 6.48 0.55
C PRO A 75 -4.68 6.32 0.93
N THR A 76 -5.37 5.37 0.29
CA THR A 76 -6.73 4.96 0.65
C THR A 76 -6.76 3.46 0.89
N TRP A 77 -7.44 3.03 1.96
CA TRP A 77 -7.65 1.63 2.30
C TRP A 77 -9.10 1.23 2.04
N VAL A 78 -9.28 0.04 1.46
CA VAL A 78 -10.55 -0.69 1.46
C VAL A 78 -10.28 -1.97 2.24
N ILE A 79 -11.00 -2.18 3.35
CA ILE A 79 -10.77 -3.27 4.32
C ILE A 79 -12.08 -4.03 4.51
#